data_AF-X0YSV4-F1
#
_entry.id   AF-X0YSV4-F1
#
_cell.length_a   1.000
_cell.length_b   1.000
_cell.length_c   1.000
_cell.angle_alpha   90.00
_cell.angle_beta   90.00
_cell.angle_gamma   90.00
#
_symmetry.space_group_name_H-M   'P 1'
#
loop_
_entity.id
_entity.type
_entity.pdbx_description
1 polymer ?
#
loop_
_entity_poly.entity_id
_entity_poly.type
_entity_poly.pdbx_seq_one_letter_code
_entity_poly.pdbx_strand_id
1 'polypeptide(L)'
;SLQFAGALSPLWILSKGELTEIKGDKMPVSIHETMKPFTNHWIDLKKGDIFYIFSDGFVDQFGGPNQKKYLSRNFKITLGELQAKHMYEQGAELDRIFEEWRKDVEQIDDVTVIGVRV
;
A
#
# COMPACT_ATOMS: atom_id res chain seq x y z
N SER A 1 -8.37 -11.03 -14.83
CA SER A 1 -8.50 -9.57 -14.85
C SER A 1 -8.89 -9.10 -13.45
N LEU A 2 -8.42 -7.91 -13.05
CA LEU A 2 -8.77 -7.26 -11.78
C LEU A 2 -9.65 -6.04 -12.10
N GLN A 3 -10.68 -5.82 -11.28
CA GLN A 3 -11.46 -4.58 -11.27
C GLN A 3 -11.19 -3.83 -9.97
N PHE A 4 -10.97 -2.53 -10.07
CA PHE A 4 -10.65 -1.68 -8.93
C PHE A 4 -11.37 -0.33 -9.03
N ALA A 5 -12.07 0.05 -7.96
CA ALA A 5 -12.55 1.40 -7.73
C ALA A 5 -12.13 1.81 -6.32
N GLY A 6 -11.53 2.99 -6.18
CA GLY A 6 -10.95 3.46 -4.92
C GLY A 6 -11.40 4.87 -4.57
N ALA A 7 -11.55 5.13 -3.28
CA ALA A 7 -11.84 6.44 -2.71
C ALA A 7 -10.63 6.89 -1.89
N LEU A 8 -9.89 7.91 -2.35
CA LEU A 8 -8.64 8.44 -1.77
C LEU A 8 -7.46 7.46 -1.69
N SER A 9 -7.70 6.15 -1.59
CA SER A 9 -6.70 5.10 -1.50
C SER A 9 -6.34 4.56 -2.90
N PRO A 10 -5.05 4.47 -3.25
CA PRO A 10 -4.60 3.88 -4.50
C PRO A 10 -4.48 2.35 -4.43
N LEU A 11 -4.45 1.71 -5.61
CA LEU A 11 -3.96 0.35 -5.80
C LEU A 11 -2.53 0.43 -6.35
N TRP A 12 -1.58 -0.25 -5.73
CA TRP A 12 -0.22 -0.37 -6.25
C TRP A 12 -0.03 -1.72 -6.92
N ILE A 13 0.60 -1.73 -8.10
CA ILE A 13 0.90 -2.94 -8.86
C ILE A 13 2.41 -3.01 -9.02
N LEU A 14 2.98 -4.14 -8.63
CA LEU A 14 4.40 -4.45 -8.77
C LEU A 14 4.56 -5.56 -9.82
N SER A 15 5.14 -5.21 -10.96
CA SER A 15 5.41 -6.12 -12.07
C SER A 15 6.87 -6.00 -12.49
N LYS A 16 7.60 -7.13 -12.49
CA LYS A 16 9.02 -7.18 -12.91
C LYS A 16 9.94 -6.11 -12.30
N GLY A 17 9.78 -5.80 -11.00
CA GLY A 17 10.56 -4.77 -10.31
C GLY A 17 10.03 -3.35 -10.46
N GLU A 18 9.00 -3.11 -11.28
CA GLU A 18 8.42 -1.80 -11.49
C GLU A 18 7.09 -1.66 -10.76
N LEU A 19 6.98 -0.59 -9.96
CA LEU A 19 5.76 -0.26 -9.22
C LEU A 19 4.97 0.82 -9.95
N THR A 20 3.74 0.49 -10.33
CA THR A 20 2.77 1.41 -10.93
C THR A 20 1.63 1.69 -9.95
N GLU A 21 1.14 2.92 -9.94
CA GLU A 21 0.06 3.37 -9.05
C GLU A 21 -1.21 3.66 -9.85
N ILE A 22 -2.30 2.98 -9.50
CA ILE A 22 -3.66 3.30 -9.96
C ILE A 22 -4.33 4.13 -8.88
N LYS A 23 -4.56 5.41 -9.19
CA LYS A 23 -5.12 6.36 -8.22
C LYS A 23 -6.59 6.08 -7.99
N GLY A 24 -7.01 6.10 -6.73
CA GLY A 24 -8.42 6.27 -6.38
C GLY A 24 -8.90 7.68 -6.71
N ASP A 25 -10.22 7.84 -6.78
CA ASP A 25 -10.81 9.16 -6.96
C ASP A 25 -10.54 10.03 -5.72
N LYS A 26 -10.36 11.34 -5.95
CA LYS A 26 -10.10 12.32 -4.89
C LYS A 26 -11.38 12.74 -4.16
N MET A 27 -12.21 11.78 -3.79
CA MET A 27 -13.43 11.97 -3.01
C MET A 27 -13.58 10.84 -1.99
N PRO A 28 -14.01 11.13 -0.76
CA PRO A 28 -14.32 10.10 0.22
C PRO A 28 -15.61 9.36 -0.16
N VAL A 29 -15.88 8.25 0.52
CA VAL A 29 -17.16 7.53 0.38
C VAL A 29 -18.31 8.31 1.05
N SER A 30 -18.01 9.16 2.03
CA SER A 30 -18.98 10.01 2.72
C SER A 30 -19.47 11.17 1.86
N ILE A 31 -20.44 11.94 2.36
CA ILE A 31 -20.94 13.14 1.68
C ILE A 31 -19.79 14.10 1.41
N HIS A 32 -19.64 14.48 0.14
CA HIS A 32 -18.66 15.44 -0.34
C HIS A 32 -19.36 16.47 -1.23
N GLU A 33 -18.80 17.68 -1.36
CA GLU A 33 -19.42 18.74 -2.18
C GLU A 33 -19.62 18.30 -3.64
N THR A 34 -18.72 17.45 -4.14
CA THR A 34 -18.82 16.82 -5.45
C THR A 34 -18.95 15.30 -5.29
N MET A 35 -20.15 14.77 -5.53
CA MET A 35 -20.42 13.34 -5.55
C MET A 35 -20.54 12.86 -6.99
N LYS A 36 -19.45 12.36 -7.57
CA LYS A 36 -19.47 11.67 -8.86
C LYS A 36 -19.47 10.16 -8.62
N PRO A 37 -19.97 9.35 -9.57
CA PRO A 37 -19.71 7.91 -9.52
C PRO A 37 -18.20 7.63 -9.48
N PHE A 38 -17.79 6.66 -8.68
CA PHE A 38 -16.40 6.22 -8.64
C PHE A 38 -15.97 5.61 -9.98
N THR A 39 -14.75 5.92 -10.39
CA THR A 39 -14.12 5.39 -11.59
C THR A 39 -13.76 3.93 -11.36
N ASN A 40 -14.32 3.03 -12.19
CA ASN A 40 -13.91 1.62 -12.20
C ASN A 40 -12.77 1.41 -13.19
N HIS A 41 -11.66 0.84 -12.72
CA HIS A 41 -10.49 0.51 -13.50
C HIS A 41 -10.47 -0.99 -13.83
N TRP A 42 -10.27 -1.31 -15.11
CA TRP A 42 -10.05 -2.67 -15.59
C TRP A 42 -8.57 -2.88 -15.82
N ILE A 43 -7.99 -3.87 -15.15
CA ILE A 43 -6.55 -4.08 -15.09
C ILE A 43 -6.23 -5.52 -15.50
N ASP A 44 -5.43 -5.65 -16.55
CA ASP A 44 -4.93 -6.92 -17.03
C ASP A 44 -3.64 -7.30 -16.31
N LEU A 45 -3.79 -8.12 -15.27
CA LEU A 45 -2.67 -8.68 -14.52
C LEU A 45 -2.10 -9.91 -15.23
N LYS A 46 -0.78 -10.04 -15.17
CA LYS A 46 -0.02 -11.20 -15.67
C LYS A 46 0.39 -12.08 -14.50
N LYS A 47 0.65 -13.36 -14.79
CA LYS A 47 1.17 -14.30 -13.79
C LYS A 47 2.45 -13.77 -13.16
N GLY A 48 2.51 -13.77 -11.83
CA GLY A 48 3.62 -13.25 -11.05
C GLY A 48 3.51 -11.76 -10.70
N ASP A 49 2.55 -11.02 -11.25
CA ASP A 49 2.26 -9.65 -10.80
C ASP A 49 1.72 -9.69 -9.37
N ILE A 50 2.06 -8.66 -8.59
CA ILE A 50 1.58 -8.47 -7.22
C ILE A 50 0.83 -7.15 -7.18
N PHE A 51 -0.32 -7.12 -6.51
CA PHE A 51 -0.96 -5.85 -6.19
C PHE A 51 -1.12 -5.69 -4.67
N TYR A 52 -1.08 -4.43 -4.24
CA TYR A 52 -1.23 -4.05 -2.84
C TYR A 52 -2.30 -2.96 -2.69
N ILE A 53 -3.13 -3.13 -1.66
CA ILE A 53 -3.99 -2.09 -1.09
C ILE A 53 -3.64 -1.95 0.38
N PHE A 54 -3.63 -0.72 0.89
CA PHE A 54 -3.19 -0.46 2.26
C PHE A 54 -3.79 0.84 2.80
N SER A 55 -3.86 0.95 4.13
CA SER A 55 -4.15 2.21 4.83
C SER A 55 -2.90 3.06 4.96
N ASP A 56 -3.08 4.36 5.19
CA ASP A 56 -1.99 5.33 5.39
C ASP A 56 -1.20 5.09 6.69
N GLY A 57 -1.78 4.43 7.70
CA GLY A 57 -1.12 4.14 8.97
C GLY A 57 0.30 3.57 8.85
N PHE A 58 0.58 2.68 7.88
CA PHE A 58 1.93 2.13 7.68
C PHE A 58 2.93 3.22 7.28
N VAL A 59 2.56 4.05 6.30
CA VAL A 59 3.45 5.08 5.74
C VAL A 59 3.52 6.33 6.61
N ASP A 60 2.51 6.58 7.43
CA ASP A 60 2.45 7.73 8.32
C ASP A 60 3.10 7.47 9.69
N GLN A 61 3.39 6.22 10.04
CA GLN A 61 4.06 5.85 11.29
C GLN A 61 5.39 6.59 11.47
N PHE A 62 5.54 7.24 12.62
CA PHE A 62 6.79 7.85 13.07
C PHE A 62 7.74 6.80 13.63
N GLY A 63 9.03 6.98 13.37
CA GLY A 63 10.04 6.03 13.80
C GLY A 63 11.44 6.32 13.26
N GLY A 64 12.28 5.30 13.35
CA GLY A 64 13.67 5.32 12.91
C GLY A 64 14.57 6.26 13.72
N PRO A 65 15.85 6.38 13.34
CA PRO A 65 16.86 7.10 14.12
C PRO A 65 16.57 8.59 14.33
N ASN A 66 15.76 9.18 13.44
CA ASN A 66 15.47 10.61 13.41
C ASN A 66 14.00 10.93 13.74
N GLN A 67 13.22 9.95 14.23
CA GLN A 67 11.78 10.11 14.53
C GLN A 67 10.99 10.77 13.39
N LYS A 68 11.09 10.19 12.18
CA LYS A 68 10.39 10.66 10.98
C LYS A 68 9.30 9.69 10.56
N LYS A 69 8.34 10.16 9.77
CA LYS A 69 7.38 9.29 9.08
C LYS A 69 8.10 8.29 8.17
N TYR A 70 7.53 7.10 8.01
CA TYR A 70 8.07 6.09 7.11
C TYR A 70 8.02 6.54 5.64
N LEU A 71 6.94 7.23 5.25
CA LEU A 71 6.65 7.78 3.91
C LEU A 71 6.46 6.72 2.82
N SER A 72 5.57 7.05 1.87
CA SER A 72 5.25 6.20 0.72
C SER A 72 6.46 5.87 -0.15
N ARG A 73 7.46 6.77 -0.23
CA ARG A 73 8.71 6.53 -0.97
C ARG A 73 9.46 5.31 -0.44
N ASN A 74 9.61 5.19 0.88
CA ASN A 74 10.33 4.05 1.47
C ASN A 74 9.50 2.77 1.32
N PHE A 75 8.19 2.87 1.47
CA PHE A 75 7.31 1.72 1.29
C PHE A 75 7.35 1.15 -0.13
N LYS A 76 7.42 1.99 -1.16
CA LYS A 76 7.64 1.53 -2.55
C LYS A 76 8.94 0.74 -2.71
N ILE A 77 10.01 1.19 -2.07
CA ILE A 77 11.31 0.50 -2.10
C ILE A 77 11.19 -0.87 -1.41
N THR A 78 10.64 -0.89 -0.20
CA THR A 78 10.45 -2.12 0.57
C THR A 78 9.61 -3.15 -0.17
N LEU A 79 8.46 -2.77 -0.74
CA LEU A 79 7.65 -3.71 -1.53
C LEU A 79 8.41 -4.25 -2.74
N GLY A 80 9.26 -3.43 -3.37
CA GLY A 80 10.17 -3.85 -4.44
C GLY A 80 11.19 -4.91 -3.98
N GLU A 81 11.84 -4.68 -2.84
CA GLU A 81 12.82 -5.61 -2.24
C GLU A 81 12.18 -6.94 -1.83
N LEU A 82 10.92 -6.90 -1.40
CA LEU A 82 10.17 -8.08 -0.97
C LEU A 82 9.61 -8.90 -2.14
N GLN A 83 9.61 -8.39 -3.37
CA GLN A 83 8.91 -8.98 -4.51
C GLN A 83 9.19 -10.48 -4.72
N ALA A 84 10.46 -10.89 -4.56
CA ALA A 84 10.89 -12.26 -4.82
C ALA A 84 10.43 -13.29 -3.76
N LYS A 85 10.08 -12.84 -2.55
CA LYS A 85 9.67 -13.71 -1.44
C LYS A 85 8.25 -14.28 -1.66
N HIS A 86 7.85 -15.31 -0.94
CA HIS A 86 6.46 -15.75 -0.93
C HIS A 86 5.57 -14.75 -0.19
N MET A 87 4.28 -14.65 -0.56
CA MET A 87 3.38 -13.63 0.01
C MET A 87 3.29 -13.66 1.55
N TYR A 88 3.32 -14.86 2.15
CA TYR A 88 3.32 -15.01 3.61
C TYR A 88 4.61 -14.45 4.25
N GLU A 89 5.76 -14.65 3.61
CA GLU A 89 7.04 -14.11 4.07
C GLU A 89 7.08 -12.58 3.89
N GLN A 90 6.47 -12.06 2.82
CA GLN A 90 6.34 -10.62 2.63
C GLN A 90 5.52 -10.00 3.77
N GLY A 91 4.39 -10.61 4.14
CA GLY A 91 3.57 -10.15 5.26
C GLY A 91 4.35 -10.12 6.59
N ALA A 92 5.00 -11.23 6.94
CA ALA A 92 5.80 -11.32 8.16
C ALA A 92 6.97 -10.31 8.18
N GLU A 93 7.57 -10.05 7.03
CA GLU A 93 8.68 -9.09 6.91
C GLU A 93 8.18 -7.64 6.96
N LEU A 94 7.01 -7.34 6.42
CA LEU A 94 6.37 -6.03 6.56
C LEU A 94 6.04 -5.73 8.03
N ASP A 95 5.51 -6.71 8.77
CA ASP A 95 5.27 -6.58 10.21
C ASP A 95 6.59 -6.31 10.94
N ARG A 96 7.64 -7.10 10.68
CA ARG A 96 8.97 -6.88 11.27
C ARG A 96 9.51 -5.48 10.99
N ILE A 97 9.44 -5.03 9.74
CA ILE A 97 9.91 -3.70 9.32
C ILE A 97 9.12 -2.59 10.03
N PHE A 98 7.80 -2.75 10.15
CA PHE A 98 6.94 -1.79 10.84
C PHE A 98 7.30 -1.68 12.33
N GLU A 99 7.42 -2.82 13.00
CA GLU A 99 7.80 -2.91 14.41
C GLU A 99 9.18 -2.30 14.68
N GLU A 100 10.16 -2.62 13.83
CA GLU A 100 11.51 -2.07 13.95
C GLU A 100 11.56 -0.57 13.65
N TRP A 101 10.74 -0.10 12.71
CA TRP A 101 10.66 1.31 12.41
C TRP A 101 10.08 2.09 13.59
N ARG A 102 8.90 1.71 14.08
CA ARG A 102 8.26 2.44 15.20
C ARG A 102 9.07 2.30 16.48
N LYS A 103 9.63 1.11 16.75
CA LYS A 103 10.34 0.79 17.97
C LYS A 103 9.52 1.19 19.21
N ASP A 104 10.00 2.18 19.97
CA ASP A 104 9.38 2.68 21.20
C ASP A 104 8.33 3.77 20.94
N VAL A 105 8.15 4.19 19.67
CA VAL A 105 7.11 5.14 19.27
C VAL A 105 5.78 4.39 19.18
N GLU A 106 4.76 4.96 19.81
CA GLU A 106 3.40 4.42 19.76
C GLU A 106 2.87 4.39 18.31
N GLN A 107 2.03 3.40 18.04
CA GLN A 107 1.30 3.33 16.77
C GLN A 107 0.28 4.48 16.74
N ILE A 108 0.32 5.29 15.68
CA ILE A 108 -0.46 6.53 15.60
C ILE A 108 -1.84 6.36 14.95
N ASP A 109 -2.03 5.27 14.19
CA ASP A 109 -3.22 5.01 13.40
C ASP A 109 -3.37 3.50 13.11
N ASP A 110 -4.54 3.08 12.62
CA ASP A 110 -4.80 1.72 12.20
C ASP A 110 -3.99 1.35 10.95
N VAL A 111 -3.32 0.20 11.00
CA VAL A 111 -2.45 -0.29 9.93
C VAL A 111 -3.09 -1.49 9.27
N THR A 112 -3.27 -1.45 7.96
CA THR A 112 -3.70 -2.59 7.16
C THR A 112 -2.94 -2.61 5.85
N VAL A 113 -2.35 -3.75 5.51
CA VAL A 113 -1.72 -4.00 4.21
C VAL A 113 -2.22 -5.34 3.69
N ILE A 114 -2.76 -5.35 2.47
CA ILE A 114 -3.21 -6.55 1.78
C ILE A 114 -2.42 -6.66 0.49
N GLY A 115 -1.69 -7.76 0.33
CA GLY A 115 -0.95 -8.10 -0.89
C GLY A 115 -1.50 -9.38 -1.51
N VAL A 116 -1.62 -9.42 -2.84
CA VAL A 116 -2.04 -10.61 -3.59
C VAL A 116 -1.16 -10.78 -4.82
N ARG A 117 -0.68 -12.02 -5.05
CA ARG A 117 0.07 -12.41 -6.25
C ARG A 117 -0.82 -13.25 -7.17
N VAL A 118 -0.74 -12.98 -8.47
CA VAL A 118 -1.47 -13.68 -9.54
C VAL A 118 -0.73 -14.92 -10.04
#